data_AF-A0A7C3C7W0-F1
#
_entry.id   AF-A0A7C3C7W0-F1
#
_cell.length_a   1.000
_cell.length_b   1.000
_cell.length_c   1.000
_cell.angle_alpha   90.00
_cell.angle_beta   90.00
_cell.angle_gamma   90.00
#
_symmetry.space_group_name_H-M   'P 1'
#
loop_
_entity.id
_entity.type
_entity.pdbx_description
1 polymer ?
#
loop_
_entity_poly.entity_id
_entity_poly.type
_entity_poly.pdbx_seq_one_letter_code
_entity_poly.pdbx_strand_id
1 'polypeptide(L)'
;MAHAVLNGDLVGSRALGAKAPRRLAEVLEKANHRFAEALAAPFEAFKGDAFQALFARPADLPDALVWLEARLRTRALTARYGVGLGAVEGLRGGWAASPALLTGEAFLRA
;
A
#
# COMPACT_ATOMS: atom_id res chain seq x y z
N MET A 1 -5.10 17.87 -7.36
CA MET A 1 -4.37 17.77 -6.08
C MET A 1 -3.39 16.60 -6.16
N ALA A 2 -2.21 16.72 -5.56
CA ALA A 2 -1.23 15.64 -5.55
C ALA A 2 -1.63 14.56 -4.53
N HIS A 3 -1.46 13.31 -4.92
CA HIS A 3 -1.67 12.13 -4.08
C HIS A 3 -0.35 11.41 -3.88
N ALA A 4 -0.34 10.39 -3.01
CA ALA A 4 0.80 9.49 -2.88
C ALA A 4 0.38 8.04 -3.08
N VAL A 5 1.06 7.35 -3.99
CA VAL A 5 0.95 5.90 -4.17
C VAL A 5 2.06 5.25 -3.36
N LEU A 6 1.69 4.31 -2.49
CA LEU A 6 2.62 3.42 -1.82
C LEU A 6 2.56 2.07 -2.51
N ASN A 7 3.68 1.62 -3.04
CA ASN A 7 3.89 0.26 -3.54
C ASN A 7 4.83 -0.47 -2.59
N GLY A 8 4.65 -1.77 -2.42
CA GLY A 8 5.68 -2.58 -1.79
C GLY A 8 5.61 -4.05 -2.16
N ASP A 9 6.72 -4.73 -1.92
CA ASP A 9 6.86 -6.18 -2.11
C ASP A 9 7.63 -6.79 -0.94
N LEU A 10 7.22 -7.99 -0.52
CA LEU A 10 7.89 -8.71 0.56
C LEU A 10 9.28 -9.20 0.09
N VAL A 11 10.30 -8.80 0.84
CA VAL A 11 11.67 -9.25 0.65
C VAL A 11 11.76 -10.73 1.03
N GLY A 12 12.30 -11.55 0.12
CA GLY A 12 12.49 -12.98 0.38
C GLY A 12 11.19 -13.79 0.45
N SER A 13 10.10 -13.31 -0.15
CA SER A 13 8.77 -13.95 -0.17
C SER A 13 8.79 -15.45 -0.50
N ARG A 14 9.66 -15.87 -1.43
CA ARG A 14 9.83 -17.29 -1.82
C ARG A 14 10.28 -18.18 -0.65
N ALA A 15 11.11 -17.67 0.25
CA ALA A 15 11.62 -18.40 1.41
C ALA A 15 10.65 -18.37 2.61
N LEU A 16 9.75 -17.38 2.65
CA LEU A 16 8.76 -17.21 3.72
C LEU A 16 7.61 -18.25 3.65
N GLY A 17 7.49 -18.95 2.52
CA GLY A 17 6.56 -20.06 2.32
C GLY A 17 5.09 -19.63 2.25
N ALA A 18 4.19 -20.62 2.20
CA ALA A 18 2.75 -20.43 1.93
C ALA A 18 2.00 -19.56 2.98
N LYS A 19 2.62 -19.26 4.13
CA LYS A 19 2.00 -18.43 5.18
C LYS A 19 2.22 -16.93 4.96
N ALA A 20 3.17 -16.53 4.10
CA ALA A 20 3.50 -15.12 3.89
C ALA A 20 2.31 -14.29 3.34
N PRO A 21 1.56 -14.75 2.31
CA PRO A 21 0.43 -14.00 1.77
C PRO A 21 -0.66 -13.75 2.83
N ARG A 22 -0.97 -14.77 3.64
CA ARG A 22 -1.94 -14.64 4.74
C ARG A 22 -1.48 -13.62 5.78
N ARG A 23 -0.21 -13.68 6.20
CA ARG A 23 0.34 -12.74 7.18
C ARG A 23 0.36 -11.31 6.65
N LEU A 24 0.65 -11.12 5.36
CA LEU A 24 0.57 -9.83 4.69
C LEU A 24 -0.87 -9.32 4.70
N ALA A 25 -1.84 -10.14 4.26
CA ALA A 25 -3.25 -9.76 4.22
C ALA A 25 -3.76 -9.29 5.59
N GLU A 26 -3.44 -10.01 6.68
CA GLU A 26 -3.80 -9.62 8.05
C GLU A 26 -3.19 -8.28 8.49
N VAL A 27 -2.01 -7.91 7.96
CA VAL A 27 -1.38 -6.62 8.24
C VAL A 27 -2.04 -5.50 7.43
N LEU A 28 -2.31 -5.75 6.14
CA LEU A 28 -2.96 -4.79 5.25
C LEU A 28 -4.40 -4.48 5.67
N GLU A 29 -5.16 -5.47 6.13
CA GLU A 29 -6.50 -5.28 6.68
C GLU A 29 -6.47 -4.31 7.89
N LYS A 30 -5.51 -4.49 8.79
CA LYS A 30 -5.32 -3.58 9.93
C LYS A 30 -4.86 -2.19 9.50
N ALA A 31 -4.05 -2.09 8.45
CA ALA A 31 -3.65 -0.81 7.86
C ALA A 31 -4.88 -0.08 7.29
N ASN A 32 -5.74 -0.79 6.55
CA ASN A 32 -6.99 -0.25 6.00
C ASN A 32 -7.91 0.30 7.08
N HIS A 33 -8.07 -0.42 8.19
CA HIS A 33 -8.85 0.10 9.32
C HIS A 33 -8.21 1.32 9.97
N ARG A 34 -6.89 1.30 10.19
CA ARG A 34 -6.19 2.39 10.89
C ARG A 34 -6.12 3.68 10.08
N PHE A 35 -5.95 3.56 8.76
CA PHE A 35 -5.72 4.70 7.86
C PHE A 35 -6.91 4.98 6.95
N ALA A 36 -8.11 4.48 7.29
CA ALA A 36 -9.31 4.60 6.45
C ALA A 36 -9.58 6.02 5.95
N GLU A 37 -9.40 7.03 6.81
CA GLU A 37 -9.63 8.44 6.47
C GLU A 37 -8.50 9.07 5.64
N ALA A 38 -7.30 8.47 5.64
CA ALA A 38 -6.15 8.95 4.89
C ALA A 38 -6.07 8.35 3.48
N LEU A 39 -6.81 7.26 3.22
CA LEU A 39 -6.71 6.49 1.99
C LEU A 39 -7.71 7.01 0.94
N ALA A 40 -7.24 7.10 -0.30
CA ALA A 40 -8.03 7.31 -1.52
C ALA A 40 -8.22 6.00 -2.33
N ALA A 41 -7.44 4.96 -2.03
CA ALA A 41 -7.73 3.55 -2.35
C ALA A 41 -7.08 2.65 -1.28
N PRO A 42 -7.67 1.49 -0.92
CA PRO A 42 -7.20 0.71 0.21
C PRO A 42 -5.88 0.03 -0.10
N PHE A 43 -5.16 -0.40 0.93
CA PHE A 43 -4.13 -1.41 0.79
C PHE A 43 -4.72 -2.69 0.21
N GLU A 44 -4.19 -3.10 -0.94
CA GLU A 44 -4.55 -4.32 -1.62
C GLU A 44 -3.28 -5.11 -1.95
N ALA A 45 -3.27 -6.40 -1.62
CA ALA A 45 -2.22 -7.31 -2.05
C ALA A 45 -2.50 -7.81 -3.47
N PHE A 46 -1.49 -7.81 -4.33
CA PHE A 46 -1.55 -8.39 -5.66
C PHE A 46 -0.31 -9.26 -5.89
N LYS A 47 -0.46 -10.31 -6.71
CA LYS A 47 0.62 -11.30 -6.99
C LYS A 47 1.19 -11.99 -5.74
N GLY A 48 0.47 -11.98 -4.61
CA GLY A 48 0.73 -12.78 -3.41
C GLY A 48 1.72 -12.19 -2.41
N ASP A 49 2.71 -11.43 -2.87
CA ASP A 49 3.74 -10.81 -2.04
C ASP A 49 3.92 -9.31 -2.26
N ALA A 50 3.26 -8.74 -3.27
CA ALA A 50 3.23 -7.31 -3.51
C ALA A 50 1.92 -6.69 -3.01
N PHE A 51 1.96 -5.39 -2.72
CA PHE A 51 0.81 -4.62 -2.30
C PHE A 51 0.92 -3.17 -2.75
N GLN A 52 -0.22 -2.50 -2.81
CA GLN A 52 -0.33 -1.09 -3.18
C GLN A 52 -1.46 -0.43 -2.40
N ALA A 53 -1.32 0.86 -2.13
CA ALA A 53 -2.36 1.72 -1.60
C ALA A 53 -2.24 3.12 -2.19
N LEU A 54 -3.31 3.89 -2.10
CA LEU A 54 -3.31 5.30 -2.49
C LEU A 54 -3.72 6.16 -1.29
N PHE A 55 -2.94 7.19 -1.00
CA PHE A 55 -3.24 8.19 0.02
C PHE A 55 -3.85 9.43 -0.62
N ALA A 56 -4.91 9.96 -0.01
CA ALA A 56 -5.57 11.19 -0.42
C ALA A 56 -4.63 12.39 -0.33
N ARG A 57 -3.72 12.40 0.66
CA ARG A 57 -2.71 13.44 0.86
C ARG A 57 -1.33 12.80 1.07
N PRO A 58 -0.28 13.30 0.40
CA PRO A 58 1.08 12.79 0.60
C PRO A 58 1.59 12.86 2.05
N ALA A 59 1.12 13.83 2.83
CA ALA A 59 1.54 14.04 4.20
C ALA A 59 1.17 12.89 5.15
N ASP A 60 0.19 12.06 4.79
CA ASP A 60 -0.26 10.93 5.63
C ASP A 60 0.61 9.67 5.43
N LEU A 61 1.43 9.63 4.37
CA LEU A 61 2.21 8.45 4.01
C LEU A 61 3.33 8.10 5.01
N PRO A 62 4.12 9.04 5.56
CA PRO A 62 5.22 8.70 6.47
C PRO A 62 4.76 7.90 7.70
N ASP A 63 3.67 8.32 8.34
CA ASP A 63 3.11 7.64 9.50
C ASP A 63 2.61 6.23 9.15
N ALA A 64 1.98 6.09 7.98
CA ALA A 64 1.53 4.79 7.49
C ALA A 64 2.69 3.85 7.17
N LEU A 65 3.77 4.36 6.58
CA LEU A 65 4.96 3.58 6.25
C LEU A 65 5.66 3.07 7.51
N VAL A 66 5.87 3.93 8.51
CA VAL A 66 6.46 3.55 9.81
C VAL A 66 5.61 2.50 10.50
N TRP A 67 4.28 2.71 10.56
CA TRP A 67 3.37 1.76 11.18
C TRP A 67 3.38 0.42 10.45
N LEU A 68 3.35 0.43 9.12
CA LEU A 68 3.31 -0.77 8.28
C LEU A 68 4.59 -1.60 8.47
N GLU A 69 5.76 -0.97 8.39
CA GLU A 69 7.05 -1.63 8.60
C GLU A 69 7.14 -2.24 10.01
N ALA A 70 6.70 -1.52 11.05
CA ALA A 70 6.67 -2.04 12.40
C ALA A 70 5.77 -3.30 12.49
N ARG A 71 4.59 -3.29 11.89
CA ARG A 71 3.68 -4.44 11.91
C ARG A 71 4.20 -5.62 11.09
N LEU A 72 4.78 -5.39 9.93
CA LEU A 72 5.40 -6.45 9.13
C LEU A 72 6.52 -7.14 9.91
N ARG A 73 7.38 -6.38 10.60
CA ARG A 73 8.45 -6.94 11.44
C ARG A 73 7.95 -7.83 12.57
N THR A 74 6.83 -7.48 13.22
CA THR A 74 6.21 -8.36 14.25
C THR A 74 5.74 -9.70 13.69
N ARG A 75 5.58 -9.81 12.37
CA ARG A 75 5.19 -11.04 11.67
C ARG A 75 6.37 -11.74 10.99
N ALA A 76 7.60 -11.32 11.28
CA ALA A 76 8.83 -11.75 10.61
C ALA A 76 8.77 -11.54 9.09
N LEU A 77 8.14 -10.44 8.67
CA LEU A 77 8.09 -9.98 7.30
C LEU A 77 8.93 -8.71 7.17
N THR A 78 9.46 -8.47 5.96
CA THR A 78 10.13 -7.22 5.60
C THR A 78 9.68 -6.88 4.19
N ALA A 79 9.45 -5.60 3.92
CA ALA A 79 9.05 -5.14 2.60
C ALA A 79 10.05 -4.13 2.05
N ARG A 80 10.15 -4.10 0.72
CA ARG A 80 10.71 -2.99 -0.03
C ARG A 80 9.57 -2.08 -0.44
N TYR A 81 9.79 -0.78 -0.38
CA TYR A 81 8.77 0.22 -0.68
C TYR A 81 9.19 1.08 -1.86
N GLY A 82 8.22 1.47 -2.68
CA GLY A 82 8.31 2.53 -3.67
C GLY A 82 7.20 3.55 -3.41
N VAL A 83 7.52 4.83 -3.55
CA VAL A 83 6.56 5.92 -3.38
C VAL A 83 6.51 6.74 -4.65
N GLY A 84 5.31 6.92 -5.20
CA GLY A 84 5.05 7.85 -6.29
C GLY A 84 4.19 9.01 -5.80
N LEU A 85 4.50 10.22 -6.25
CA LEU A 85 3.78 11.44 -5.91
C LEU A 85 3.28 12.09 -7.20
N GLY A 86 2.04 12.57 -7.22
CA GLY A 86 1.52 13.26 -8.40
C GLY A 86 0.02 13.21 -8.56
N ALA A 87 -0.45 13.58 -9.74
CA ALA A 87 -1.85 13.46 -10.11
C ALA A 87 -2.29 11.98 -10.25
N VAL A 88 -3.57 11.74 -9.99
CA VAL A 88 -4.22 10.43 -10.12
C VAL A 88 -5.49 10.56 -10.94
N GLU A 89 -5.69 9.61 -11.84
CA GLU A 89 -6.86 9.48 -12.70
C GLU A 89 -7.73 8.30 -12.26
N GLY A 90 -9.03 8.38 -12.50
CA GLY A 90 -9.98 7.31 -12.18
C GLY A 90 -10.63 7.39 -10.78
N LEU A 91 -10.22 8.34 -9.93
CA LEU A 91 -10.89 8.61 -8.66
C LEU A 91 -12.28 9.23 -8.88
N ARG A 92 -13.33 8.55 -8.42
CA ARG A 92 -14.71 9.06 -8.46
C ARG A 92 -15.14 9.44 -7.05
N GLY A 93 -15.40 10.73 -6.81
CA GLY A 93 -15.73 11.21 -5.47
C GLY A 93 -14.57 11.14 -4.47
N GLY A 94 -13.32 11.13 -4.96
CA GLY A 94 -12.12 11.08 -4.11
C GLY A 94 -11.76 9.70 -3.56
N TRP A 95 -12.46 8.65 -3.98
CA TRP A 95 -12.24 7.28 -3.53
C TRP A 95 -12.28 6.28 -4.68
N ALA A 96 -11.59 5.16 -4.53
CA ALA A 96 -11.73 3.97 -5.37
C ALA A 96 -11.64 2.69 -4.54
N ALA A 97 -12.40 1.67 -4.94
CA ALA A 97 -12.43 0.38 -4.23
C ALA A 97 -11.12 -0.41 -4.33
N SER A 98 -10.29 -0.12 -5.35
CA SER A 98 -9.02 -0.80 -5.59
C SER A 98 -8.03 0.16 -6.26
N PRO A 99 -6.76 0.21 -5.82
CA PRO A 99 -5.74 0.98 -6.49
C PRO A 99 -5.38 0.43 -7.88
N ALA A 100 -5.69 -0.83 -8.19
CA ALA A 100 -5.45 -1.43 -9.50
C ALA A 100 -6.32 -0.84 -10.62
N LEU A 101 -7.38 -0.10 -10.26
CA LEU A 101 -8.28 0.59 -11.19
C LEU A 101 -7.79 2.02 -11.53
N LEU A 102 -6.68 2.45 -10.94
CA LEU A 102 -6.20 3.84 -11.00
C LEU A 102 -4.92 3.94 -11.82
N THR A 103 -4.73 5.14 -12.39
CA THR A 103 -3.55 5.50 -13.19
C THR A 103 -3.12 6.93 -12.87
N GLY A 104 -2.08 7.42 -13.53
CA GLY A 104 -1.62 8.81 -13.43
C GLY A 104 -0.15 8.92 -13.05
N GLU A 105 0.31 10.16 -12.91
CA GLU A 105 1.69 10.50 -12.60
C GLU A 105 2.20 9.80 -11.33
N ALA A 106 1.37 9.74 -10.29
CA ALA A 106 1.73 9.07 -9.04
C ALA A 106 1.97 7.56 -9.18
N PHE A 107 1.52 6.94 -10.28
CA PHE A 107 1.71 5.51 -10.57
C PHE A 107 2.92 5.24 -11.49
N LEU A 108 3.54 6.29 -12.03
CA LEU A 108 4.77 6.15 -12.82
C LEU A 108 5.89 5.69 -11.89
N ARG A 109 6.62 4.66 -12.31
CA ARG A 109 7.75 4.13 -11.53
C ARG A 109 8.83 5.21 -11.44
N ALA A 110 9.16 5.61 -10.22
CA ALA A 110 10.43 6.28 -9.92
C ALA A 110 11.59 5.29 -10.01
#